data_AF-A0A419FKX9-F1
#
_entry.id   AF-A0A419FKX9-F1
#
_cell.length_a   1.000
_cell.length_b   1.000
_cell.length_c   1.000
_cell.angle_alpha   90.00
_cell.angle_beta   90.00
_cell.angle_gamma   90.00
#
_symmetry.space_group_name_H-M   'P 1'
#
loop_
_entity.id
_entity.type
_entity.pdbx_description
1 polymer ?
#
loop_
_entity_poly.entity_id
_entity_poly.type
_entity_poly.pdbx_seq_one_letter_code
_entity_poly.pdbx_strand_id
1 'polypeptide(L)'
;MPTKTKEAVFISTDNYYRAVKVPEDEEYQGRRWVKVPGEAAVFNNGIFRTSDPEMIDFLKDHVDFNRMFWLQGEEPDRQRPFTEDVIAAITKASIAGDVATVSELRRQESVTHSRSAVFAAADAALEALGATESDATDVEPSPEPEAPEGPGEDVEGAEEGSDVASDPESADEAEPPDDE
;
A
#
# COMPACT_ATOMS: atom_id res chain seq x y z
N MET A 1 29.74 -5.89 -4.65
CA MET A 1 28.81 -5.11 -3.81
C MET A 1 27.41 -5.47 -4.27
N PRO A 2 26.55 -6.07 -3.42
CA PRO A 2 25.18 -6.37 -3.82
C PRO A 2 24.44 -5.04 -4.05
N THR A 3 23.98 -4.81 -5.27
CA THR A 3 23.06 -3.72 -5.59
C THR A 3 21.80 -3.93 -4.79
N LYS A 4 21.50 -3.01 -3.87
CA LYS A 4 20.27 -2.97 -3.08
C LYS A 4 19.12 -2.86 -4.09
N THR A 5 18.43 -3.97 -4.38
CA THR A 5 17.27 -3.94 -5.29
C THR A 5 16.24 -3.03 -4.67
N LYS A 6 15.87 -1.96 -5.37
CA LYS A 6 14.92 -0.96 -4.89
C LYS A 6 13.55 -1.62 -4.86
N GLU A 7 13.00 -1.79 -3.66
CA GLU A 7 11.64 -2.28 -3.47
C GLU A 7 10.65 -1.37 -4.21
N ALA A 8 9.75 -1.98 -4.99
CA ALA A 8 8.69 -1.29 -5.68
C ALA A 8 7.39 -1.37 -4.88
N VAL A 9 6.65 -0.26 -4.86
CA VAL A 9 5.37 -0.16 -4.16
C VAL A 9 4.30 0.16 -5.19
N PHE A 10 3.27 -0.69 -5.26
CA PHE A 10 2.09 -0.49 -6.07
C PHE A 10 0.90 -0.16 -5.17
N ILE A 11 0.06 0.77 -5.62
CA ILE A 11 -1.10 1.29 -4.91
C ILE A 11 -2.34 1.03 -5.77
N SER A 12 -3.33 0.36 -5.19
CA SER A 12 -4.63 0.04 -5.76
C SER A 12 -5.71 0.98 -5.23
N THR A 13 -6.73 1.25 -6.04
CA THR A 13 -7.95 1.96 -5.61
C THR A 13 -8.79 1.12 -4.65
N ASP A 14 -8.76 -0.20 -4.82
CA ASP A 14 -9.45 -1.14 -3.94
C ASP A 14 -8.52 -1.60 -2.82
N ASN A 15 -9.09 -1.77 -1.62
CA ASN A 15 -8.41 -2.28 -0.45
C ASN A 15 -7.91 -3.72 -0.63
N TYR A 16 -8.65 -4.51 -1.42
CA TYR A 16 -8.34 -5.92 -1.68
C TYR A 16 -8.39 -6.20 -3.17
N TYR A 17 -7.29 -5.88 -3.85
CA TYR A 17 -7.12 -6.19 -5.27
C TYR A 17 -6.15 -7.35 -5.46
N ARG A 18 -6.43 -8.22 -6.43
CA ARG A 18 -5.59 -9.38 -6.77
C ARG A 18 -5.29 -9.38 -8.25
N ALA A 19 -4.05 -9.07 -8.63
CA ALA A 19 -3.56 -9.24 -9.99
C ALA A 19 -2.98 -10.65 -10.14
N VAL A 20 -3.55 -11.46 -11.03
CA VAL A 20 -3.13 -12.84 -11.24
C VAL A 20 -2.17 -12.91 -12.42
N LYS A 21 -0.92 -13.30 -12.17
CA LYS A 21 0.12 -13.50 -13.20
C LYS A 21 0.04 -14.90 -13.78
N VAL A 22 -0.07 -15.91 -12.92
CA VAL A 22 -0.28 -17.30 -13.29
C VAL A 22 -1.50 -17.81 -12.51
N PRO A 23 -2.57 -18.27 -13.16
CA PRO A 23 -3.72 -18.82 -12.44
C PRO A 23 -3.33 -20.09 -11.68
N GLU A 24 -4.06 -20.37 -10.59
CA GLU A 24 -4.01 -21.69 -9.96
C GLU A 24 -4.59 -22.71 -10.94
N ASP A 25 -3.95 -23.87 -11.05
CA ASP A 25 -4.37 -24.95 -11.94
C ASP A 25 -4.36 -26.30 -11.20
N GLU A 26 -4.98 -27.32 -11.78
CA GLU A 26 -4.99 -28.69 -11.26
C GLU A 26 -4.34 -29.64 -12.26
N GLU A 27 -3.25 -30.29 -11.86
CA GLU A 27 -2.56 -31.26 -12.70
C GLU A 27 -2.87 -32.69 -12.24
N TYR A 28 -3.28 -33.54 -13.18
CA TYR A 28 -3.50 -34.96 -12.91
C TYR A 28 -2.18 -35.74 -12.88
N GLN A 29 -1.70 -36.11 -11.68
CA GLN A 29 -0.47 -36.87 -11.48
C GLN A 29 -0.71 -38.38 -11.45
N GLY A 30 -1.47 -38.91 -12.41
CA GLY A 30 -1.68 -40.34 -12.65
C GLY A 30 -2.50 -41.12 -11.60
N ARG A 31 -2.68 -40.58 -10.39
CA ARG A 31 -3.50 -41.18 -9.31
C ARG A 31 -4.40 -40.17 -8.60
N ARG A 32 -4.12 -38.89 -8.73
CA ARG A 32 -4.88 -37.80 -8.11
C ARG A 32 -4.66 -36.50 -8.88
N TRP A 33 -5.63 -35.61 -8.76
CA TRP A 33 -5.47 -34.20 -9.11
C TRP A 33 -4.66 -33.51 -8.01
N VAL A 34 -3.67 -32.72 -8.39
CA VAL A 34 -2.83 -31.94 -7.49
C VAL A 34 -2.96 -30.47 -7.87
N LYS A 35 -3.27 -29.63 -6.89
CA LYS A 35 -3.30 -28.18 -7.07
C LYS A 35 -1.88 -27.65 -7.28
N VAL A 36 -1.68 -26.95 -8.38
CA VAL A 36 -0.46 -26.21 -8.70
C VAL A 36 -0.70 -24.75 -8.30
N PRO A 37 0.06 -24.23 -7.32
CA PRO A 37 -0.13 -22.87 -6.86
C PRO A 37 0.16 -21.89 -8.00
N GLY A 38 -0.78 -20.99 -8.23
CA GLY A 38 -0.58 -19.86 -9.14
C GLY A 38 0.32 -18.77 -8.54
N GLU A 39 0.57 -17.73 -9.32
CA GLU A 39 1.33 -16.56 -8.92
C GLU A 39 0.44 -15.32 -9.03
N ALA A 40 0.30 -14.56 -7.94
CA ALA A 40 -0.54 -13.37 -7.91
C ALA A 40 0.01 -12.31 -6.97
N ALA A 41 -0.14 -11.04 -7.34
CA ALA A 41 0.07 -9.90 -6.45
C ALA A 41 -1.23 -9.62 -5.68
N VAL A 42 -1.17 -9.72 -4.36
CA VAL A 42 -2.30 -9.45 -3.46
C VAL A 42 -2.08 -8.11 -2.76
N PHE A 43 -2.89 -7.13 -3.10
CA PHE A 43 -2.88 -5.81 -2.50
C PHE A 43 -3.65 -5.87 -1.18
N ASN A 44 -2.99 -5.55 -0.08
CA ASN A 44 -3.60 -5.51 1.25
C ASN A 44 -3.71 -4.05 1.68
N ASN A 45 -4.92 -3.60 2.00
CA ASN A 45 -5.24 -2.18 2.20
C ASN A 45 -4.79 -1.32 1.02
N GLY A 46 -4.97 -1.86 -0.20
CA GLY A 46 -4.60 -1.19 -1.44
C GLY A 46 -3.10 -1.06 -1.68
N ILE A 47 -2.24 -1.75 -0.92
CA ILE A 47 -0.79 -1.67 -1.08
C ILE A 47 -0.22 -3.05 -1.40
N PHE A 48 0.64 -3.11 -2.42
CA PHE A 48 1.48 -4.26 -2.71
C PHE A 48 2.95 -3.84 -2.79
N ARG A 49 3.83 -4.56 -2.11
CA ARG A 49 5.28 -4.31 -2.11
C ARG A 49 6.00 -5.55 -2.62
N THR A 50 6.95 -5.34 -3.53
CA THR A 50 7.76 -6.44 -4.05
C THR A 50 9.15 -5.94 -4.45
N SER A 51 10.13 -6.82 -4.36
CA SER A 51 11.47 -6.63 -4.93
C SER A 51 11.75 -7.58 -6.11
N ASP A 52 10.77 -8.41 -6.48
CA ASP A 52 10.88 -9.34 -7.58
C ASP A 52 10.73 -8.60 -8.92
N PRO A 53 11.78 -8.55 -9.77
CA PRO A 53 11.72 -7.87 -11.05
C PRO A 53 10.65 -8.44 -11.98
N GLU A 54 10.40 -9.75 -11.96
CA GLU A 54 9.40 -10.36 -12.84
C GLU A 54 7.98 -9.92 -12.48
N MET A 55 7.66 -9.87 -11.18
CA MET A 55 6.38 -9.33 -10.71
C MET A 55 6.24 -7.83 -10.99
N ILE A 56 7.34 -7.06 -10.87
CA ILE A 56 7.33 -5.62 -11.19
C ILE A 56 7.01 -5.39 -12.65
N ASP A 57 7.66 -6.12 -13.55
CA ASP A 57 7.45 -6.00 -14.99
C ASP A 57 6.04 -6.46 -15.37
N PHE A 58 5.57 -7.58 -14.80
CA PHE A 58 4.18 -8.01 -14.93
C PHE A 58 3.19 -6.91 -14.55
N LEU A 59 3.33 -6.32 -13.36
CA LEU A 59 2.40 -5.29 -12.87
C LEU A 59 2.47 -3.97 -13.66
N LYS A 60 3.60 -3.67 -14.30
CA LYS A 60 3.72 -2.52 -15.21
C LYS A 60 3.02 -2.77 -16.54
N ASP A 61 3.16 -3.98 -17.07
CA ASP A 61 2.61 -4.39 -18.36
C ASP A 61 1.13 -4.81 -18.28
N HIS A 62 0.63 -5.11 -17.08
CA HIS A 62 -0.76 -5.44 -16.80
C HIS A 62 -1.63 -4.17 -16.90
N VAL A 63 -1.79 -3.68 -18.13
CA VAL A 63 -2.63 -2.53 -18.48
C VAL A 63 -4.03 -3.05 -18.80
N ASP A 64 -4.79 -3.36 -17.76
CA ASP A 64 -6.22 -3.63 -17.93
C ASP A 64 -6.97 -2.36 -18.33
N PHE A 65 -8.04 -2.54 -19.10
CA PHE A 65 -9.04 -1.51 -19.34
C PHE A 65 -9.67 -1.16 -17.98
N ASN A 66 -9.51 0.09 -17.52
CA ASN A 66 -9.70 0.53 -16.12
C ASN A 66 -8.62 0.04 -15.14
N ARG A 67 -7.36 0.40 -15.40
CA ARG A 67 -6.23 0.20 -14.48
C ARG A 67 -6.61 0.57 -13.04
N MET A 68 -6.76 -0.46 -12.18
CA MET A 68 -7.17 -0.31 -10.77
C MET A 68 -6.00 0.00 -9.83
N PHE A 69 -4.75 -0.08 -10.32
CA PHE A 69 -3.56 0.12 -9.51
C PHE A 69 -2.40 0.73 -10.29
N TRP A 70 -1.50 1.41 -9.60
CA TRP A 70 -0.36 2.11 -10.19
C TRP A 70 0.90 1.90 -9.37
N LEU A 71 2.05 2.09 -10.00
CA LEU A 71 3.28 2.26 -9.26
C LEU A 71 3.17 3.56 -8.44
N GLN A 72 3.62 3.55 -7.20
CA GLN A 72 3.61 4.72 -6.32
C GLN A 72 4.27 5.92 -7.04
N GLY A 73 3.50 6.99 -7.25
CA GLY A 73 3.92 8.19 -7.99
C GLY A 73 3.44 8.27 -9.45
N GLU A 74 2.82 7.22 -10.00
CA GLU A 74 2.26 7.17 -11.36
C GLU A 74 0.71 7.17 -11.40
N GLU A 75 0.06 7.50 -10.28
CA GLU A 75 -1.41 7.56 -10.17
C GLU A 75 -2.01 8.62 -11.15
N PRO A 76 -3.03 8.28 -11.95
CA PRO A 76 -3.60 9.13 -13.01
C PRO A 76 -4.52 10.22 -12.47
N ASP A 77 -5.21 9.97 -11.35
CA ASP A 77 -6.20 10.88 -10.75
C ASP A 77 -5.67 11.70 -9.57
N ARG A 78 -4.37 11.62 -9.26
CA ARG A 78 -3.77 12.73 -8.50
C ARG A 78 -3.82 13.93 -9.42
N GLN A 79 -4.78 14.83 -9.19
CA GLN A 79 -4.62 16.25 -9.52
C GLN A 79 -3.34 16.69 -8.81
N ARG A 80 -2.21 16.55 -9.50
CA ARG A 80 -0.95 17.04 -9.01
C ARG A 80 -1.15 18.55 -8.90
N PRO A 81 -1.06 19.15 -7.71
CA PRO A 81 -0.99 20.59 -7.65
C PRO A 81 0.17 21.00 -8.55
N PHE A 82 -0.04 22.01 -9.39
CA PHE A 82 1.00 22.44 -10.30
C PHE A 82 2.25 22.72 -9.48
N THR A 83 3.42 22.37 -10.01
CA THR A 83 4.69 22.58 -9.31
C THR A 83 4.82 24.03 -8.82
N GLU A 84 4.31 24.96 -9.62
CA GLU A 84 4.22 26.39 -9.31
C GLU A 84 3.36 26.69 -8.08
N ASP A 85 2.22 26.02 -7.91
CA ASP A 85 1.33 26.21 -6.75
C ASP A 85 1.99 25.74 -5.45
N VAL A 86 2.69 24.61 -5.49
CA VAL A 86 3.39 24.07 -4.32
C VAL A 86 4.57 24.96 -3.95
N ILE A 87 5.34 25.44 -4.94
CA ILE A 87 6.42 26.41 -4.71
C ILE A 87 5.86 27.72 -4.17
N ALA A 88 4.70 28.20 -4.66
CA ALA A 88 4.04 29.38 -4.13
C ALA A 88 3.59 29.19 -2.68
N ALA A 89 3.07 28.01 -2.32
CA ALA A 89 2.72 27.67 -0.95
C ALA A 89 3.94 27.64 -0.02
N ILE A 90 5.05 27.03 -0.45
CA ILE A 90 6.34 27.03 0.27
C ILE A 90 6.83 28.48 0.47
N THR A 91 6.80 29.29 -0.57
CA THR A 91 7.23 30.70 -0.52
C THR A 91 6.38 31.50 0.46
N LYS A 92 5.06 31.31 0.43
CA LYS A 92 4.13 31.96 1.36
C LYS A 92 4.37 31.54 2.81
N ALA A 93 4.57 30.25 3.05
CA ALA A 93 4.89 29.72 4.38
C ALA A 93 6.24 30.24 4.89
N SER A 94 7.25 30.33 4.01
CA SER A 94 8.56 30.90 4.32
C SER A 94 8.47 32.37 4.71
N ILE A 95 7.73 33.19 3.96
CA ILE A 95 7.49 34.60 4.32
C ILE A 95 6.78 34.73 5.68
N ALA A 96 5.87 33.80 5.99
CA ALA A 96 5.15 33.78 7.26
C ALA A 96 5.97 33.24 8.45
N GLY A 97 7.16 32.69 8.21
CA GLY A 97 7.96 32.05 9.27
C GLY A 97 7.47 30.66 9.68
N ASP A 98 6.60 30.03 8.89
CA ASP A 98 5.95 28.76 9.23
C ASP A 98 6.81 27.56 8.80
N VAL A 99 7.81 27.25 9.62
CA VAL A 99 8.73 26.11 9.44
C VAL A 99 7.98 24.77 9.38
N ALA A 100 6.91 24.62 10.16
CA ALA A 100 6.14 23.38 10.22
C ALA A 100 5.47 23.08 8.88
N THR A 101 4.83 24.09 8.28
CA THR A 101 4.20 23.95 6.96
C THR A 101 5.23 23.66 5.86
N VAL A 102 6.38 24.35 5.86
CA VAL A 102 7.45 24.07 4.88
C VAL A 102 7.97 22.63 5.01
N SER A 103 8.19 22.17 6.25
CA SER A 103 8.65 20.80 6.53
C SER A 103 7.62 19.75 6.12
N GLU A 104 6.34 19.99 6.37
CA GLU A 104 5.26 19.09 5.98
C GLU A 104 5.11 19.01 4.46
N LEU A 105 5.19 20.14 3.75
CA LEU A 105 5.17 20.15 2.27
C LEU A 105 6.36 19.38 1.69
N ARG A 106 7.56 19.53 2.28
CA ARG A 106 8.75 18.76 1.90
C ARG A 106 8.59 17.26 2.15
N ARG A 107 8.01 16.88 3.30
CA ARG A 107 7.74 15.48 3.67
C ARG A 107 6.68 14.87 2.75
N GLN A 108 5.60 15.60 2.48
CA GLN A 108 4.58 15.16 1.53
C GLN A 108 5.22 14.93 0.17
N GLU A 109 6.01 15.87 -0.32
CA GLU A 109 6.70 15.74 -1.61
C GLU A 109 7.61 14.51 -1.67
N SER A 110 8.32 14.17 -0.60
CA SER A 110 9.19 12.98 -0.54
C SER A 110 8.46 11.65 -0.57
N VAL A 111 7.24 11.61 -0.03
CA VAL A 111 6.38 10.42 -0.05
C VAL A 111 5.59 10.31 -1.36
N THR A 112 5.31 11.44 -2.01
CA THR A 112 4.29 11.51 -3.06
C THR A 112 4.82 11.65 -4.47
N HIS A 113 5.66 12.66 -4.77
CA HIS A 113 5.94 13.08 -6.15
C HIS A 113 7.43 13.29 -6.44
N SER A 114 8.27 13.48 -5.42
CA SER A 114 9.73 13.61 -5.52
C SER A 114 10.23 14.62 -6.55
N ARG A 115 9.52 15.75 -6.73
CA ARG A 115 9.91 16.79 -7.72
C ARG A 115 11.13 17.57 -7.20
N SER A 116 12.22 17.52 -7.95
CA SER A 116 13.49 18.18 -7.58
C SER A 116 13.35 19.69 -7.35
N ALA A 117 12.52 20.38 -8.15
CA ALA A 117 12.27 21.82 -7.98
C ALA A 117 11.56 22.17 -6.67
N VAL A 118 10.62 21.32 -6.22
CA VAL A 118 9.90 21.52 -4.95
C VAL A 118 10.82 21.27 -3.77
N PHE A 119 11.66 20.23 -3.84
CA PHE A 119 12.69 20.00 -2.82
C PHE A 119 13.66 21.17 -2.70
N ALA A 120 14.20 21.65 -3.82
CA ALA A 120 15.12 22.79 -3.81
C ALA A 120 14.47 24.04 -3.20
N ALA A 121 13.18 24.29 -3.49
CA ALA A 121 12.45 25.41 -2.91
C ALA A 121 12.22 25.22 -1.40
N ALA A 122 11.86 24.01 -0.95
CA ALA A 122 11.64 23.71 0.46
C ALA A 122 12.94 23.77 1.28
N ASP A 123 14.03 23.18 0.76
CA ASP A 123 15.35 23.22 1.40
C ASP A 123 15.84 24.66 1.56
N ALA A 124 15.75 25.47 0.49
CA ALA A 124 16.12 26.89 0.55
C ALA A 124 15.25 27.69 1.54
N ALA A 125 13.95 27.38 1.62
CA ALA A 125 13.05 28.01 2.58
C ALA A 125 13.39 27.65 4.03
N LEU A 126 13.73 26.38 4.31
CA LEU A 126 14.16 25.95 5.65
C LEU A 126 15.49 26.57 6.06
N GLU A 127 16.45 26.64 5.13
CA GLU A 127 17.74 27.33 5.35
C GLU A 127 17.52 28.82 5.66
N ALA A 128 16.68 29.51 4.87
CA ALA A 128 16.37 30.92 5.07
C ALA A 128 15.67 31.21 6.41
N LEU A 129 14.89 30.26 6.93
CA LEU A 129 14.23 30.34 8.23
C LEU A 129 15.16 30.05 9.41
N GLY A 130 16.43 29.70 9.16
CA GLY A 130 17.35 29.26 10.21
C GLY A 130 16.98 27.90 10.79
N ALA A 131 16.08 27.16 10.13
CA ALA A 131 15.83 25.75 10.39
C ALA A 131 16.89 24.90 9.67
N THR A 132 18.16 25.26 9.83
CA THR A 132 19.22 24.27 9.66
C THR A 132 19.00 23.22 10.74
N GLU A 133 18.83 21.96 10.36
CA GLU A 133 18.92 20.82 11.27
C GLU A 133 20.26 20.90 12.01
N SER A 134 20.28 21.61 13.14
CA SER A 134 21.38 21.69 14.09
C SER A 134 20.82 21.19 15.39
N ASP A 135 21.52 20.20 15.93
CA ASP A 135 21.22 19.48 17.16
C ASP A 135 19.99 18.56 17.10
N ALA A 136 20.15 17.44 16.39
CA ALA A 136 19.73 16.17 16.99
C ALA A 136 20.56 15.99 18.27
N THR A 137 20.09 16.59 19.36
CA THR A 137 20.58 16.28 20.69
C THR A 137 20.42 14.77 20.85
N ASP A 138 21.53 14.14 21.18
CA ASP A 138 21.64 12.80 21.74
C ASP A 138 20.68 12.73 22.94
N VAL A 139 19.40 12.46 22.68
CA VAL A 139 18.45 12.09 23.73
C VAL A 139 18.78 10.65 24.04
N GLU A 140 19.69 10.50 24.99
CA GLU A 140 19.94 9.26 25.72
C GLU A 140 18.59 8.57 25.96
N PRO A 141 18.38 7.33 25.47
CA PRO A 141 17.11 6.65 25.63
C PRO A 141 16.85 6.49 27.14
N SER A 142 15.84 7.20 27.63
CA SER A 142 15.35 6.97 28.99
C SER A 142 15.00 5.50 29.14
N PRO A 143 15.50 4.80 30.16
CA PRO A 143 15.17 3.40 30.37
C PRO A 143 13.66 3.26 30.55
N GLU A 144 13.07 2.35 29.77
CA GLU A 144 11.66 1.96 29.86
C GLU A 144 11.27 1.63 31.31
N PRO A 145 10.13 2.12 31.81
CA PRO A 145 9.59 1.61 33.07
C PRO A 145 9.16 0.15 32.86
N GLU A 146 9.70 -0.73 33.72
CA GLU A 146 9.35 -2.14 33.80
C GLU A 146 7.84 -2.37 33.73
N ALA A 147 7.42 -3.22 32.81
CA ALA A 147 6.05 -3.68 32.71
C ALA A 147 5.63 -4.38 34.01
N PRO A 148 4.48 -4.04 34.62
CA PRO A 148 3.94 -4.85 35.70
C PRO A 148 3.50 -6.20 35.12
N GLU A 149 4.11 -7.27 35.64
CA GLU A 149 3.63 -8.65 35.49
C GLU A 149 2.17 -8.72 35.96
N GLY A 150 1.25 -8.75 34.99
CA GLY A 150 -0.16 -9.02 35.25
C GLY A 150 -0.35 -10.49 35.60
N PRO A 151 -1.09 -10.81 36.68
CA PRO A 151 -1.35 -12.19 37.07
C PRO A 151 -2.22 -12.88 36.01
N GLY A 152 -1.88 -14.13 35.72
CA GLY A 152 -2.69 -15.01 34.90
C GLY A 152 -4.09 -15.16 35.49
N GLU A 153 -5.10 -14.83 34.70
CA GLU A 153 -6.46 -15.30 34.92
C GLU A 153 -6.74 -16.41 33.91
N ASP A 154 -6.70 -17.63 34.43
CA ASP A 154 -7.32 -18.81 33.85
C ASP A 154 -8.82 -18.54 33.65
N VAL A 155 -9.24 -18.42 32.39
CA VAL A 155 -10.65 -18.56 32.02
C VAL A 155 -10.84 -19.91 31.34
N GLU A 156 -10.95 -20.94 32.18
CA GLU A 156 -11.69 -22.14 31.84
C GLU A 156 -13.20 -21.80 31.84
N GLY A 157 -13.90 -22.19 30.78
CA GLY A 157 -15.27 -22.68 30.92
C GLY A 157 -16.34 -22.09 30.01
N ALA A 158 -17.25 -23.00 29.65
CA ALA A 158 -18.59 -22.83 29.08
C ALA A 158 -18.62 -22.58 27.56
N GLU A 159 -18.79 -23.62 26.74
CA GLU A 159 -20.00 -24.43 26.49
C GLU A 159 -21.06 -23.75 25.61
N GLU A 160 -21.65 -24.58 24.73
CA GLU A 160 -22.89 -24.37 23.97
C GLU A 160 -22.81 -23.33 22.84
N GLY A 161 -23.00 -23.67 21.56
CA GLY A 161 -24.06 -24.50 21.02
C GLY A 161 -24.96 -23.59 20.19
N SER A 162 -24.97 -23.76 18.87
CA SER A 162 -26.15 -23.51 18.03
C SER A 162 -25.84 -23.95 16.61
N ASP A 163 -26.40 -25.10 16.26
CA ASP A 163 -26.87 -25.40 14.92
C ASP A 163 -27.57 -24.17 14.31
N VAL A 164 -27.16 -23.80 13.10
CA VAL A 164 -28.06 -23.14 12.14
C VAL A 164 -28.02 -23.98 10.87
N ALA A 165 -29.05 -24.82 10.76
CA ALA A 165 -29.49 -25.41 9.52
C ALA A 165 -30.48 -24.46 8.84
N SER A 166 -30.68 -24.67 7.53
CA SER A 166 -31.57 -23.96 6.57
C SER A 166 -30.85 -22.80 5.89
N ASP A 167 -30.71 -22.72 4.56
CA ASP A 167 -31.72 -23.00 3.54
C ASP A 167 -31.07 -23.04 2.13
N PRO A 168 -31.18 -24.11 1.32
CA PRO A 168 -30.99 -24.01 -0.12
C PRO A 168 -32.34 -23.81 -0.82
N GLU A 169 -32.77 -22.55 -0.90
CA GLU A 169 -33.92 -22.16 -1.71
C GLU A 169 -33.63 -22.48 -3.19
N SER A 170 -34.63 -23.09 -3.79
CA SER A 170 -34.64 -23.66 -5.13
C SER A 170 -34.77 -22.56 -6.19
N ALA A 171 -33.97 -22.65 -7.24
CA ALA A 171 -34.17 -21.97 -8.52
C ALA A 171 -33.31 -22.72 -9.55
N ASP A 172 -33.73 -23.04 -10.75
CA ASP A 172 -34.96 -22.83 -11.49
C ASP A 172 -34.88 -23.85 -12.65
N GLU A 173 -36.03 -24.40 -13.00
CA GLU A 173 -36.22 -25.49 -13.95
C GLU A 173 -36.01 -24.97 -15.38
N ALA A 174 -34.85 -25.25 -15.99
CA ALA A 174 -34.62 -24.94 -17.40
C ALA A 174 -35.27 -26.02 -18.28
N GLU A 175 -36.40 -25.69 -18.91
CA GLU A 175 -37.02 -26.47 -19.98
C GLU A 175 -36.04 -26.65 -21.17
N PRO A 176 -35.90 -27.86 -21.74
CA PRO A 176 -35.18 -28.04 -22.99
C PRO A 176 -36.05 -27.54 -24.18
N PRO A 177 -35.44 -26.95 -25.23
CA PRO A 177 -36.17 -26.63 -26.45
C PRO A 177 -36.58 -27.90 -27.18
N ASP A 178 -37.81 -27.92 -27.70
CA ASP A 178 -38.27 -28.87 -28.71
C ASP A 178 -37.47 -28.69 -30.00
N ASP A 179 -36.80 -29.76 -30.46
CA ASP A 179 -36.24 -29.86 -31.80
C ASP A 179 -37.30 -30.47 -32.75
N GLU A 180 -37.61 -29.76 -33.84
CA GLU A 180 -38.40 -30.21 -35.00
C GLU A 180 -37.59 -31.11 -35.95
#